data_AF-A0A1I1I4B9-F1
#
_entry.id   AF-A0A1I1I4B9-F1
#
_cell.length_a   1.000
_cell.length_b   1.000
_cell.length_c   1.000
_cell.angle_alpha   90.00
_cell.angle_beta   90.00
_cell.angle_gamma   90.00
#
_symmetry.space_group_name_H-M   'P 1'
#
loop_
_entity.id
_entity.type
_entity.pdbx_description
1 polymer ?
#
loop_
_entity_poly.entity_id
_entity_poly.type
_entity_poly.pdbx_seq_one_letter_code
_entity_poly.pdbx_strand_id
1 'polypeptide(L)'
;MADGTYVVIDTTKIDKGIGMKDSLIKQYDDINTTYDDIVSKLDQNWKGHGAEAFMKDANTVKQNIKGIYDILKTMCDTLTECKLVLEECDNGLGEFNRDPQK
;
A
#
# COMPACT_ATOMS: atom_id res chain seq x y z
N MET A 1 -12.50 1.69 42.53
CA MET A 1 -11.86 2.72 41.70
C MET A 1 -10.96 1.96 40.76
N ALA A 2 -11.36 1.78 39.49
CA ALA A 2 -10.45 1.21 38.51
C ALA A 2 -9.26 2.17 38.43
N ASP A 3 -8.06 1.64 38.70
CA ASP A 3 -6.78 2.28 38.40
C ASP A 3 -6.77 2.56 36.90
N GLY A 4 -7.25 3.76 36.53
CA GLY A 4 -7.38 4.21 35.15
C GLY A 4 -6.06 4.77 34.63
N THR A 5 -4.95 4.04 34.84
CA THR A 5 -3.68 4.38 34.24
C THR A 5 -3.80 4.29 32.72
N TYR A 6 -3.54 5.41 32.06
CA TYR A 6 -3.53 5.49 30.61
C TYR A 6 -2.54 4.51 30.01
N VAL A 7 -3.00 3.71 29.05
CA VAL A 7 -2.16 2.77 28.29
C VAL A 7 -1.96 3.34 26.90
N VAL A 8 -0.69 3.57 26.54
CA VAL A 8 -0.30 4.04 25.21
C VAL A 8 -0.79 3.07 24.14
N ILE A 9 -1.29 3.61 23.03
CA ILE A 9 -1.81 2.81 21.92
C ILE A 9 -0.65 2.08 21.23
N ASP A 10 -0.73 0.75 21.11
CA ASP A 10 0.23 -0.06 20.37
C ASP A 10 -0.01 0.04 18.84
N THR A 11 0.86 0.78 18.16
CA THR A 11 0.83 1.00 16.70
C THR A 11 1.82 0.10 15.93
N THR A 12 2.49 -0.86 16.58
CA THR A 12 3.57 -1.67 15.99
C THR A 12 3.15 -2.41 14.72
N LYS A 13 1.89 -2.88 14.64
CA LYS A 13 1.37 -3.56 13.44
C LYS A 13 1.14 -2.60 12.27
N ILE A 14 0.71 -1.37 12.57
CA ILE A 14 0.52 -0.31 11.57
C ILE A 14 1.89 0.10 11.03
N ASP A 15 2.88 0.28 11.90
CA ASP A 15 4.26 0.60 11.53
C ASP A 15 4.87 -0.45 10.61
N LYS A 16 4.65 -1.74 10.90
CA LYS A 16 5.10 -2.83 10.03
C LYS A 16 4.44 -2.76 8.66
N GLY A 17 3.13 -2.46 8.59
CA GLY A 17 2.41 -2.29 7.33
C GLY A 17 2.95 -1.12 6.51
N ILE A 18 3.14 0.04 7.13
CA ILE A 18 3.70 1.25 6.49
C ILE A 18 5.14 0.97 6.02
N GLY A 19 5.96 0.31 6.83
CA GLY A 19 7.35 -0.01 6.51
C GLY A 19 7.52 -0.96 5.32
N MET A 20 6.47 -1.67 4.91
CA MET A 20 6.49 -2.50 3.70
C MET A 20 6.28 -1.70 2.41
N LYS A 21 5.84 -0.44 2.49
CA LYS A 21 5.44 0.38 1.32
C LYS A 21 6.54 0.47 0.26
N ASP A 22 7.76 0.82 0.65
CA ASP A 22 8.86 0.99 -0.30
C ASP A 22 9.25 -0.33 -0.98
N SER A 23 9.23 -1.44 -0.22
CA SER A 23 9.48 -2.77 -0.78
C SER A 23 8.40 -3.18 -1.79
N LEU A 24 7.15 -2.83 -1.50
CA LEU A 24 6.00 -3.10 -2.36
C LEU A 24 6.05 -2.29 -3.65
N ILE A 25 6.36 -1.00 -3.56
CA ILE A 25 6.54 -0.12 -4.73
C ILE A 25 7.65 -0.68 -5.62
N LYS A 26 8.80 -1.03 -5.03
CA LYS A 26 9.91 -1.61 -5.78
C LYS A 26 9.52 -2.91 -6.49
N GLN A 27 8.84 -3.82 -5.79
CA GLN A 27 8.38 -5.08 -6.40
C GLN A 27 7.38 -4.84 -7.53
N TYR A 28 6.49 -3.87 -7.38
CA TYR A 28 5.59 -3.47 -8.46
C TYR A 28 6.36 -2.97 -9.67
N ASP A 29 7.31 -2.06 -9.49
CA ASP A 29 8.10 -1.50 -10.59
C ASP A 29 8.87 -2.61 -11.32
N ASP A 30 9.52 -3.52 -10.58
CA ASP A 30 10.25 -4.66 -11.14
C ASP A 30 9.34 -5.58 -11.99
N ILE A 31 8.15 -5.91 -11.47
CA ILE A 31 7.14 -6.71 -12.20
C ILE A 31 6.66 -5.97 -13.44
N ASN A 32 6.35 -4.68 -13.29
CA ASN A 32 5.77 -3.84 -14.32
C ASN A 32 6.73 -3.67 -15.51
N THR A 33 8.02 -3.43 -15.23
CA THR A 33 9.10 -3.36 -16.22
C THR A 33 9.33 -4.71 -16.90
N THR A 34 9.47 -5.78 -16.12
CA THR A 34 9.70 -7.13 -16.67
C THR A 34 8.56 -7.55 -17.60
N TYR A 35 7.33 -7.24 -17.20
CA TYR A 35 6.14 -7.52 -18.00
C TYR A 35 6.13 -6.76 -19.33
N ASP A 36 6.42 -5.45 -19.30
CA ASP A 36 6.48 -4.62 -20.51
C ASP A 36 7.57 -5.10 -21.47
N ASP A 37 8.74 -5.48 -20.95
CA ASP A 37 9.83 -6.04 -21.75
C ASP A 37 9.43 -7.33 -22.47
N ILE A 38 8.73 -8.24 -21.76
CA ILE A 38 8.25 -9.51 -22.33
C ILE A 38 7.22 -9.24 -23.43
N VAL A 39 6.21 -8.41 -23.14
CA VAL A 39 5.13 -8.10 -24.07
C VAL A 39 5.69 -7.38 -25.31
N SER A 40 6.60 -6.42 -25.13
CA SER A 40 7.22 -5.70 -26.23
C SER A 40 8.03 -6.62 -27.14
N LYS A 41 8.82 -7.54 -26.58
CA LYS A 41 9.56 -8.55 -27.36
C LYS A 41 8.63 -9.45 -28.16
N LEU A 42 7.52 -9.88 -27.58
CA LEU A 42 6.54 -10.72 -28.28
C LEU A 42 5.83 -9.96 -29.38
N ASP A 43 5.39 -8.73 -29.13
CA ASP A 43 4.73 -7.87 -30.13
C ASP A 43 5.64 -7.60 -31.34
N GLN A 44 6.93 -7.38 -31.12
CA GLN A 44 7.90 -7.11 -32.19
C GLN A 44 8.15 -8.35 -33.08
N ASN A 45 8.14 -9.55 -32.50
CA ASN A 45 8.61 -10.77 -33.17
C ASN A 45 7.49 -11.72 -33.60
N TRP A 46 6.29 -11.62 -33.04
CA TRP A 46 5.16 -12.48 -33.36
C TRP A 46 4.06 -11.70 -34.08
N LYS A 47 3.65 -12.17 -35.26
CA LYS A 47 2.64 -11.54 -36.12
C LYS A 47 1.53 -12.52 -36.49
N GLY A 48 0.37 -11.98 -36.86
CA GLY A 48 -0.84 -12.72 -37.23
C GLY A 48 -1.90 -12.71 -36.13
N HIS A 49 -3.02 -13.40 -36.38
CA HIS A 49 -4.22 -13.32 -35.53
C HIS A 49 -3.98 -13.72 -34.06
N GLY A 50 -3.08 -14.69 -33.81
CA GLY A 50 -2.70 -15.07 -32.45
C GLY A 50 -1.98 -13.96 -31.68
N ALA A 51 -1.20 -13.12 -32.37
CA ALA A 51 -0.52 -11.98 -31.76
C ALA A 51 -1.50 -10.88 -31.35
N GLU A 52 -2.53 -10.62 -32.15
CA GLU A 52 -3.58 -9.64 -31.81
C GLU A 52 -4.36 -10.05 -30.56
N ALA A 53 -4.76 -11.33 -30.49
CA ALA A 53 -5.44 -11.87 -29.30
C ALA A 53 -4.53 -11.81 -28.07
N PHE A 54 -3.27 -12.20 -28.20
CA PHE A 54 -2.28 -12.08 -27.13
C PHE A 54 -2.13 -10.64 -26.64
N MET A 55 -2.02 -9.65 -27.53
CA MET A 55 -1.87 -8.25 -27.13
C MET A 55 -3.08 -7.71 -26.38
N LYS A 56 -4.28 -8.15 -26.73
CA LYS A 56 -5.50 -7.80 -25.99
C LYS A 56 -5.48 -8.37 -24.57
N ASP A 57 -5.11 -9.63 -24.42
CA ASP A 57 -5.00 -10.27 -23.11
C ASP A 57 -3.86 -9.66 -22.30
N ALA A 58 -2.75 -9.33 -22.97
CA ALA A 58 -1.60 -8.71 -22.35
C ALA A 58 -1.92 -7.32 -21.78
N ASN A 59 -2.71 -6.53 -22.51
CA ASN A 59 -3.21 -5.24 -22.00
C ASN A 59 -4.13 -5.42 -20.80
N THR A 60 -4.96 -6.47 -20.78
CA THR A 60 -5.86 -6.77 -19.65
C THR A 60 -5.04 -7.11 -18.40
N VAL A 61 -4.03 -7.97 -18.52
CA VAL A 61 -3.12 -8.29 -17.42
C VAL A 61 -2.38 -7.05 -16.94
N LYS A 62 -1.93 -6.16 -17.85
CA LYS A 62 -1.29 -4.89 -17.48
C LYS A 62 -2.21 -4.01 -16.62
N GLN A 63 -3.49 -3.90 -16.98
CA GLN A 63 -4.46 -3.16 -16.17
C GLN A 63 -4.66 -3.80 -14.79
N ASN A 64 -4.66 -5.13 -14.70
CA ASN A 64 -4.77 -5.83 -13.42
C ASN A 64 -3.54 -5.57 -12.53
N ILE A 65 -2.33 -5.60 -13.09
CA ILE A 65 -1.08 -5.27 -12.38
C ILE A 65 -1.15 -3.85 -11.79
N LYS A 66 -1.63 -2.88 -12.58
CA LYS A 66 -1.84 -1.51 -12.12
C LYS A 66 -2.90 -1.43 -11.00
N GLY A 67 -4.02 -2.11 -11.16
CA GLY A 67 -5.09 -2.11 -10.16
C GLY A 67 -4.64 -2.68 -8.81
N ILE A 68 -3.80 -3.72 -8.82
CA ILE A 68 -3.19 -4.27 -7.60
C ILE A 68 -2.32 -3.22 -6.89
N TYR A 69 -1.49 -2.49 -7.64
CA TYR A 69 -0.70 -1.40 -7.09
C TYR A 69 -1.56 -0.30 -6.46
N ASP A 70 -2.62 0.13 -7.15
CA ASP A 70 -3.51 1.18 -6.65
C ASP A 70 -4.17 0.77 -5.32
N ILE A 71 -4.60 -0.49 -5.20
CA ILE A 71 -5.16 -1.05 -3.95
C ILE A 71 -4.12 -1.02 -2.84
N LEU A 72 -2.91 -1.55 -3.09
CA LEU A 72 -1.88 -1.66 -2.08
C LEU A 72 -1.36 -0.30 -1.61
N LYS A 73 -1.23 0.66 -2.54
CA LYS A 73 -0.92 2.05 -2.22
C LYS A 73 -2.00 2.66 -1.34
N THR A 74 -3.27 2.51 -1.71
CA THR A 74 -4.41 3.00 -0.91
C THR A 74 -4.38 2.42 0.50
N MET A 75 -4.14 1.12 0.64
CA MET A 75 -4.02 0.48 1.96
C MET A 75 -2.89 1.09 2.81
N CYS A 76 -1.71 1.32 2.23
CA CYS A 76 -0.59 1.92 2.96
C CYS A 76 -0.87 3.38 3.37
N ASP A 77 -1.52 4.14 2.48
CA ASP A 77 -1.89 5.53 2.75
C ASP A 77 -2.96 5.59 3.86
N THR A 78 -3.99 4.74 3.81
CA THR A 78 -4.99 4.60 4.90
C THR A 78 -4.35 4.17 6.23
N LEU A 79 -3.39 3.24 6.23
CA LEU A 79 -2.68 2.87 7.45
C LEU A 79 -1.90 4.05 8.04
N THR A 80 -1.30 4.88 7.18
CA THR A 80 -0.60 6.10 7.60
C THR A 80 -1.57 7.09 8.23
N GLU A 81 -2.74 7.30 7.63
CA GLU A 81 -3.80 8.15 8.18
C GLU A 81 -4.32 7.62 9.52
N CYS A 82 -4.59 6.32 9.62
CA CYS A 82 -5.00 5.69 10.88
C CYS A 82 -3.96 5.92 11.98
N LYS A 83 -2.66 5.79 11.66
CA LYS A 83 -1.59 6.04 12.62
C LYS A 83 -1.64 7.48 13.15
N LEU A 84 -1.78 8.47 12.26
CA LEU A 84 -1.86 9.87 12.65
C LEU A 84 -3.02 10.13 13.62
N VAL A 85 -4.21 9.59 13.33
CA VAL A 85 -5.38 9.72 14.22
C VAL A 85 -5.11 9.09 15.59
N LEU A 86 -4.47 7.92 15.63
CA LEU A 86 -4.14 7.25 16.89
C LEU A 86 -3.12 8.06 17.70
N GLU A 87 -2.12 8.64 17.05
CA GLU A 87 -1.12 9.51 17.70
C GLU A 87 -1.76 10.80 18.24
N GLU A 88 -2.70 11.40 17.51
CA GLU A 88 -3.49 12.55 17.99
C GLU A 88 -4.32 12.18 19.23
N CYS A 89 -4.99 11.02 19.23
CA CYS A 89 -5.72 10.52 20.38
C CYS A 89 -4.80 10.28 21.60
N ASP A 90 -3.63 9.65 21.37
CA ASP A 90 -2.66 9.33 22.42
C ASP A 90 -2.12 10.61 23.08
N ASN A 91 -1.79 11.61 22.26
CA ASN A 91 -1.36 12.92 22.73
C ASN A 91 -2.45 13.63 23.54
N GLY A 92 -3.69 13.69 23.04
CA GLY A 92 -4.80 14.36 23.74
C GLY A 92 -5.12 13.72 25.09
N LEU A 93 -5.13 12.39 25.15
CA LEU A 93 -5.35 11.66 26.41
C LEU A 93 -4.17 11.82 27.37
N GLY A 94 -2.93 11.85 26.85
CA GLY A 94 -1.74 12.15 27.62
C GLY A 94 -1.75 13.55 28.23
N GLU A 95 -2.20 14.56 27.47
CA GLU A 95 -2.37 15.93 27.95
C GLU A 95 -3.43 16.04 29.04
N PHE A 96 -4.62 15.47 28.82
CA PHE A 96 -5.69 15.44 29.83
C PHE A 96 -5.24 14.80 31.15
N ASN A 97 -4.47 13.71 31.08
CA ASN A 97 -3.97 13.04 32.29
C ASN A 97 -2.88 13.83 33.02
N ARG A 98 -2.10 14.66 32.31
CA ARG A 98 -1.06 15.52 32.93
C ARG A 98 -1.65 16.75 33.61
N ASP A 99 -2.76 17.28 33.10
CA ASP A 99 -3.48 18.42 33.68
C ASP A 99 -5.01 18.25 33.51
N PRO A 100 -5.68 17.55 34.43
CA PRO A 100 -7.11 17.22 34.30
C PRO A 100 -8.05 18.42 34.45
N GLN A 101 -7.53 19.62 34.76
CA GLN A 101 -8.31 20.84 35.00
C GLN A 101 -8.23 21.85 33.85
N LYS A 102 -7.51 21.53 32.77
CA LYS A 102 -7.56 22.28 31.51
C LYS A 102 -8.77 21.93 30.66
#